data_AF-A0A372Q218-F1
#
_entry.id   AF-A0A372Q218-F1
#
_cell.length_a   1.000
_cell.length_b   1.000
_cell.length_c   1.000
_cell.angle_alpha   90.00
_cell.angle_beta   90.00
_cell.angle_gamma   90.00
#
_symmetry.space_group_name_H-M   'P 1'
#
loop_
_entity.id
_entity.type
_entity.pdbx_description
1 polymer ?
#
loop_
_entity_poly.entity_id
_entity_poly.type
_entity_poly.pdbx_seq_one_letter_code
_entity_poly.pdbx_strand_id
1 'polypeptide(L)'
;MPLNNIEFGRLSITGLKYLLSCTHEKELPFATREYEVFRYSAILAAKQVSDDNCKALIELLPTLEQIENSIIVGNKIITDRQKVAKELEPLIKFIDFRRIKTKILANFVEPLKIIPTEIIFNVYRHVALLSNLDSCDIRGKPINLSGYVWDEKACGSKLIIKDNGKIVHAPYGCSIHQNVRAKISLESNDIFEWDVIIEKVCCNAWVGVCASENFDYDTIAGIQPTGWVLGDYGHCYNSNRGVIGYCPLFGDGTIVTVHLDMNKRTCAFTVNGTKYPEVSAWNNLPSKLYPVVSLNYPGRFRIQPHRKN
;
A
#
# COMPACT_ATOMS: atom_id res chain seq x y z
N MET A 1 -8.27 -3.18 -12.37
CA MET A 1 -9.43 -3.94 -11.85
C MET A 1 -8.92 -5.25 -11.25
N PRO A 2 -9.28 -5.61 -10.00
CA PRO A 2 -8.93 -6.90 -9.40
C PRO A 2 -9.60 -8.08 -10.11
N LEU A 3 -8.95 -9.26 -10.13
CA LEU A 3 -9.51 -10.47 -10.75
C LEU A 3 -10.80 -10.93 -10.07
N ASN A 4 -10.93 -10.73 -8.76
CA ASN A 4 -12.14 -11.09 -8.00
C ASN A 4 -13.39 -10.33 -8.47
N ASN A 5 -13.24 -9.21 -9.19
CA ASN A 5 -14.38 -8.48 -9.75
C ASN A 5 -14.80 -9.01 -11.13
N ILE A 6 -14.08 -9.99 -11.68
CA ILE A 6 -14.37 -10.60 -12.96
C ILE A 6 -15.14 -11.90 -12.70
N GLU A 7 -16.31 -12.06 -13.32
CA GLU A 7 -17.07 -13.30 -13.20
C GLU A 7 -16.29 -14.49 -13.78
N PHE A 8 -16.31 -15.62 -13.06
CA PHE A 8 -15.69 -16.85 -13.53
C PHE A 8 -16.28 -17.30 -14.87
N GLY A 9 -15.43 -17.44 -15.89
CA GLY A 9 -15.81 -17.79 -17.26
C GLY A 9 -15.80 -16.61 -18.23
N ARG A 10 -15.63 -15.36 -17.77
CA ARG A 10 -15.38 -14.21 -18.66
C ARG A 10 -13.95 -14.18 -19.19
N LEU A 11 -13.00 -14.74 -18.44
CA LEU A 11 -11.62 -14.96 -18.87
C LEU A 11 -11.42 -16.44 -19.21
N SER A 12 -10.83 -16.73 -20.37
CA SER A 12 -10.31 -18.07 -20.68
C SER A 12 -8.98 -18.31 -19.96
N ILE A 13 -8.57 -19.58 -19.81
CA ILE A 13 -7.24 -19.94 -19.28
C ILE A 13 -6.13 -19.24 -20.07
N THR A 14 -6.23 -19.22 -21.41
CA THR A 14 -5.27 -18.54 -22.29
C THR A 14 -5.26 -17.03 -22.05
N GLY A 15 -6.42 -16.40 -21.89
CA GLY A 15 -6.54 -14.97 -21.60
C GLY A 15 -5.93 -14.61 -20.25
N LEU A 16 -6.22 -15.39 -19.21
CA LEU A 16 -5.63 -15.21 -17.89
C LEU A 16 -4.10 -15.41 -17.93
N LYS A 17 -3.63 -16.45 -18.62
CA LYS A 17 -2.20 -16.72 -18.82
C LYS A 17 -1.48 -15.53 -19.45
N TYR A 18 -2.04 -14.96 -20.51
CA TYR A 18 -1.48 -13.78 -21.16
C TYR A 18 -1.39 -12.61 -20.17
N LEU A 19 -2.49 -12.32 -19.47
CA LEU A 19 -2.56 -11.23 -18.50
C LEU A 19 -1.56 -11.39 -17.33
N LEU A 20 -1.40 -12.60 -16.80
CA LEU A 20 -0.41 -12.88 -15.76
C LEU A 20 1.02 -12.78 -16.28
N SER A 21 1.28 -13.16 -17.54
CA SER A 21 2.61 -13.03 -18.15
C SER A 21 3.10 -11.59 -18.30
N CYS A 22 2.18 -10.63 -18.39
CA CYS A 22 2.51 -9.20 -18.44
C CYS A 22 3.00 -8.64 -17.09
N THR A 23 2.75 -9.34 -15.98
CA THR A 23 3.03 -8.83 -14.62
C THR A 23 3.95 -9.74 -13.81
N HIS A 24 4.03 -11.02 -14.14
CA HIS A 24 4.91 -11.96 -13.45
C HIS A 24 6.38 -11.60 -13.63
N GLU A 25 7.13 -11.52 -12.53
CA GLU A 25 8.54 -11.09 -12.50
C GLU A 25 8.81 -9.73 -13.15
N LYS A 26 7.78 -8.90 -13.34
CA LYS A 26 7.90 -7.52 -13.80
C LYS A 26 7.80 -6.57 -12.63
N GLU A 27 8.34 -5.36 -12.80
CA GLU A 27 8.15 -4.30 -11.79
C GLU A 27 6.70 -3.82 -11.72
N LEU A 28 5.90 -4.08 -12.76
CA LEU A 28 4.51 -3.64 -12.83
C LEU A 28 3.66 -4.34 -11.75
N PRO A 29 3.06 -3.58 -10.82
CA PRO A 29 2.20 -4.14 -9.79
C PRO A 29 0.92 -4.72 -10.39
N PHE A 30 0.46 -5.82 -9.80
CA PHE A 30 -0.83 -6.40 -10.15
C PHE A 30 -1.89 -6.03 -9.11
N ALA A 31 -3.07 -5.57 -9.56
CA ALA A 31 -4.13 -5.09 -8.67
C ALA A 31 -4.75 -6.19 -7.77
N THR A 32 -4.37 -7.45 -7.98
CA THR A 32 -4.88 -8.63 -7.26
C THR A 32 -3.76 -9.22 -6.43
N ARG A 33 -4.01 -9.50 -5.16
CA ARG A 33 -3.04 -10.15 -4.28
C ARG A 33 -2.77 -11.59 -4.72
N GLU A 34 -1.59 -12.09 -4.42
CA GLU A 34 -1.06 -13.33 -4.98
C GLU A 34 -1.92 -14.57 -4.65
N TYR A 35 -2.47 -14.63 -3.43
CA TYR A 35 -3.44 -15.66 -3.06
C TYR A 35 -4.70 -15.59 -3.93
N GLU A 36 -5.20 -14.39 -4.21
CA GLU A 36 -6.41 -14.20 -5.03
C GLU A 36 -6.15 -14.51 -6.50
N VAL A 37 -4.91 -14.32 -6.98
CA VAL A 37 -4.47 -14.83 -8.29
C VAL A 37 -4.55 -16.35 -8.34
N PHE A 38 -4.03 -17.04 -7.31
CA PHE A 38 -4.14 -18.49 -7.21
C PHE A 38 -5.60 -18.94 -7.13
N ARG A 39 -6.40 -18.34 -6.24
CA ARG A 39 -7.82 -18.64 -6.06
C ARG A 39 -8.58 -18.53 -7.37
N TYR A 40 -8.42 -17.41 -8.08
CA TYR A 40 -9.09 -17.19 -9.36
C TYR A 40 -8.67 -18.23 -10.40
N SER A 41 -7.37 -18.51 -10.48
CA SER A 41 -6.80 -19.51 -11.40
C SER A 41 -7.34 -20.92 -11.14
N ALA A 42 -7.39 -21.33 -9.86
CA ALA A 42 -7.87 -22.65 -9.46
C ALA A 42 -9.36 -22.83 -9.75
N ILE A 43 -10.20 -21.83 -9.42
CA ILE A 43 -11.64 -21.87 -9.71
C ILE A 43 -11.89 -21.88 -11.22
N LEU A 44 -11.14 -21.08 -11.99
CA LEU A 44 -11.25 -21.06 -13.44
C LEU A 44 -10.87 -22.40 -14.07
N ALA A 45 -9.81 -23.04 -13.60
CA ALA A 45 -9.40 -24.38 -14.03
C ALA A 45 -10.46 -25.44 -13.68
N ALA A 46 -11.01 -25.40 -12.47
CA ALA A 46 -12.08 -26.31 -12.08
C ALA A 46 -13.35 -26.14 -12.93
N LYS A 47 -13.69 -24.92 -13.31
CA LYS A 47 -14.81 -24.64 -14.23
C LYS A 47 -14.62 -25.27 -15.61
N GLN A 48 -13.39 -25.45 -16.09
CA GLN A 48 -13.14 -26.19 -17.35
C GLN A 48 -13.42 -27.70 -17.21
N VAL A 49 -13.40 -28.22 -15.98
CA VAL A 49 -13.66 -29.63 -15.70
C VAL A 49 -15.14 -29.87 -15.41
N SER A 50 -15.73 -29.13 -14.46
CA SER A 50 -17.17 -29.17 -14.17
C SER A 50 -17.64 -28.02 -13.28
N ASP A 51 -18.94 -27.69 -13.36
CA ASP A 51 -19.55 -26.70 -12.46
C ASP A 51 -19.53 -27.12 -10.99
N ASP A 52 -19.58 -28.42 -10.70
CA ASP A 52 -19.52 -28.94 -9.33
C ASP A 52 -18.13 -28.77 -8.71
N ASN A 53 -17.07 -29.03 -9.49
CA ASN A 53 -15.69 -28.76 -9.05
C ASN A 53 -15.46 -27.25 -8.84
N CYS A 54 -16.05 -26.41 -9.70
CA CYS A 54 -16.02 -24.96 -9.56
C CYS A 54 -16.67 -24.51 -8.24
N LYS A 55 -17.90 -24.98 -7.94
CA LYS A 55 -18.59 -24.70 -6.67
C LYS A 55 -17.79 -25.22 -5.47
N ALA A 56 -17.22 -26.42 -5.57
CA ALA A 56 -16.39 -26.97 -4.51
C ALA A 56 -15.17 -26.08 -4.20
N LEU A 57 -14.45 -25.60 -5.23
CA LEU A 57 -13.31 -24.70 -5.01
C LEU A 57 -13.70 -23.31 -4.52
N ILE A 58 -14.85 -22.77 -4.92
CA ILE A 58 -15.33 -21.48 -4.38
C ILE A 58 -15.51 -21.55 -2.86
N GLU A 59 -16.00 -22.67 -2.34
CA GLU A 59 -16.16 -22.90 -0.90
C GLU A 59 -14.83 -23.23 -0.21
N LEU A 60 -14.00 -24.06 -0.83
CA LEU A 60 -12.70 -24.48 -0.27
C LEU A 60 -11.66 -23.36 -0.26
N LEU A 61 -11.78 -22.38 -1.16
CA LEU A 61 -10.89 -21.22 -1.26
C LEU A 61 -11.68 -19.94 -0.93
N PRO A 62 -11.72 -19.53 0.35
CA PRO A 62 -12.38 -18.29 0.75
C PRO A 62 -11.64 -17.06 0.19
N THR A 63 -12.31 -15.93 0.07
CA THR A 63 -11.64 -14.65 -0.25
C THR A 63 -10.79 -14.19 0.93
N LEU A 64 -9.87 -13.24 0.71
CA LEU A 64 -9.07 -12.70 1.81
C LEU A 64 -9.93 -12.02 2.89
N GLU A 65 -10.99 -11.32 2.48
CA GLU A 65 -11.98 -10.74 3.37
C GLU A 65 -12.67 -11.80 4.25
N GLN A 66 -13.03 -12.95 3.68
CA GLN A 66 -13.63 -14.06 4.43
C GLN A 66 -12.64 -14.69 5.42
N ILE A 67 -11.36 -14.80 5.05
CA ILE A 67 -10.28 -15.30 5.93
C ILE A 67 -10.06 -14.33 7.10
N GLU A 68 -10.03 -13.03 6.84
CA GLU A 68 -9.88 -12.00 7.88
C GLU A 68 -11.05 -12.04 8.88
N ASN A 69 -12.27 -12.30 8.39
CA ASN A 69 -13.46 -12.49 9.21
C ASN A 69 -13.58 -13.89 9.85
N SER A 70 -12.52 -14.72 9.78
CA SER A 70 -12.45 -16.06 10.39
C SER A 70 -13.58 -17.02 9.99
N ILE A 71 -14.08 -16.91 8.76
CA ILE A 71 -15.12 -17.81 8.24
C ILE A 71 -14.53 -19.21 8.04
N ILE A 72 -15.18 -20.22 8.62
CA ILE A 72 -14.78 -21.62 8.50
C ILE A 72 -15.14 -22.15 7.11
N VAL A 73 -14.15 -22.75 6.45
CA VAL A 73 -14.33 -23.43 5.16
C VAL A 73 -14.98 -24.78 5.37
N GLY A 74 -16.00 -25.10 4.56
CA GLY A 74 -16.70 -26.38 4.61
C GLY A 74 -15.85 -27.56 4.10
N ASN A 75 -16.25 -28.77 4.46
CA ASN A 75 -15.61 -30.00 3.98
C ASN A 75 -16.24 -30.47 2.65
N LYS A 76 -15.85 -29.85 1.53
CA LYS A 76 -16.21 -30.35 0.19
C LYS A 76 -15.11 -31.20 -0.43
N ILE A 77 -15.53 -32.17 -1.25
CA ILE A 77 -14.64 -33.06 -1.98
C ILE A 77 -14.57 -32.59 -3.43
N ILE A 78 -13.36 -32.49 -3.96
CA ILE A 78 -13.11 -32.31 -5.40
C ILE A 78 -13.00 -33.70 -6.02
N THR A 79 -13.91 -34.04 -6.92
CA THR A 79 -14.04 -35.38 -7.54
C THR A 79 -12.97 -35.64 -8.60
N ASP A 80 -12.63 -34.65 -9.43
CA ASP A 80 -11.65 -34.78 -10.53
C ASP A 80 -10.35 -33.97 -10.28
N ARG A 81 -9.75 -34.09 -9.09
CA ARG A 81 -8.55 -33.31 -8.70
C ARG A 81 -7.43 -33.32 -9.73
N GLN A 82 -7.16 -34.48 -10.34
CA GLN A 82 -6.11 -34.61 -11.34
C GLN A 82 -6.39 -33.82 -12.61
N LYS A 83 -7.66 -33.77 -13.07
CA LYS A 83 -8.03 -32.96 -14.24
C LYS A 83 -7.94 -31.46 -13.90
N VAL A 84 -8.38 -31.06 -12.70
CA VAL A 84 -8.25 -29.68 -12.24
C VAL A 84 -6.78 -29.25 -12.18
N ALA A 85 -5.90 -30.10 -11.64
CA ALA A 85 -4.46 -29.83 -11.60
C ALA A 85 -3.86 -29.68 -13.00
N LYS A 86 -4.27 -30.52 -13.96
CA LYS A 86 -3.84 -30.44 -15.36
C LYS A 86 -4.27 -29.15 -16.05
N GLU A 87 -5.51 -28.72 -15.84
CA GLU A 87 -6.02 -27.43 -16.37
C GLU A 87 -5.34 -26.22 -15.72
N LEU A 88 -4.93 -26.34 -14.46
CA LEU A 88 -4.25 -25.28 -13.72
C LEU A 88 -2.76 -25.15 -14.10
N GLU A 89 -2.12 -26.24 -14.51
CA GLU A 89 -0.68 -26.34 -14.81
C GLU A 89 -0.11 -25.17 -15.63
N PRO A 90 -0.74 -24.69 -16.73
CA PRO A 90 -0.21 -23.60 -17.54
C PRO A 90 -0.13 -22.26 -16.81
N LEU A 91 -0.87 -22.09 -15.71
CA LEU A 91 -0.96 -20.87 -14.90
C LEU A 91 -0.02 -20.91 -13.68
N ILE A 92 0.30 -22.10 -13.16
CA ILE A 92 1.09 -22.29 -11.92
C ILE A 92 2.41 -21.53 -11.97
N LYS A 93 3.12 -21.59 -13.11
CA LYS A 93 4.42 -20.91 -13.28
C LYS A 93 4.35 -19.39 -13.17
N PHE A 94 3.16 -18.81 -13.30
CA PHE A 94 2.94 -17.38 -13.17
C PHE A 94 2.46 -16.99 -11.79
N ILE A 95 2.41 -17.91 -10.81
CA ILE A 95 1.98 -17.64 -9.44
C ILE A 95 3.20 -17.79 -8.52
N ASP A 96 3.50 -16.72 -7.79
CA ASP A 96 4.60 -16.68 -6.84
C ASP A 96 4.12 -17.10 -5.45
N PHE A 97 4.02 -18.41 -5.21
CA PHE A 97 3.54 -18.96 -3.94
C PHE A 97 4.34 -18.49 -2.72
N ARG A 98 5.58 -18.00 -2.89
CA ARG A 98 6.40 -17.41 -1.81
C ARG A 98 5.79 -16.13 -1.22
N ARG A 99 4.86 -15.49 -1.93
CA ARG A 99 4.15 -14.27 -1.48
C ARG A 99 2.78 -14.58 -0.86
N ILE A 100 2.37 -15.84 -0.81
CA ILE A 100 1.15 -16.24 -0.12
C ILE A 100 1.49 -16.51 1.35
N LYS A 101 0.72 -15.92 2.27
CA LYS A 101 0.93 -16.13 3.71
C LYS A 101 0.95 -17.61 4.05
N THR A 102 1.92 -18.05 4.84
CA THR A 102 2.14 -19.46 5.21
C THR A 102 0.91 -20.12 5.83
N LYS A 103 0.16 -19.37 6.66
CA LYS A 103 -1.10 -19.84 7.24
C LYS A 103 -2.18 -20.12 6.17
N ILE A 104 -2.24 -19.30 5.12
CA ILE A 104 -3.17 -19.50 4.00
C ILE A 104 -2.74 -20.72 3.17
N LEU A 105 -1.44 -20.87 2.92
CA LEU A 105 -0.90 -22.03 2.21
C LEU A 105 -1.26 -23.34 2.92
N ALA A 106 -0.95 -23.44 4.22
CA ALA A 106 -1.17 -24.66 5.02
C ALA A 106 -2.65 -25.02 5.16
N ASN A 107 -3.51 -24.03 5.35
CA ASN A 107 -4.92 -24.28 5.66
C ASN A 107 -5.81 -24.43 4.43
N PHE A 108 -5.47 -23.79 3.30
CA PHE A 108 -6.37 -23.70 2.15
C PHE A 108 -5.75 -24.16 0.83
N VAL A 109 -4.44 -24.01 0.61
CA VAL A 109 -3.81 -24.32 -0.68
C VAL A 109 -3.30 -25.76 -0.73
N GLU A 110 -2.45 -26.13 0.23
CA GLU A 110 -1.84 -27.46 0.33
C GLU A 110 -2.87 -28.60 0.43
N PRO A 111 -3.96 -28.49 1.24
CA PRO A 111 -4.93 -29.58 1.39
C PRO A 111 -5.67 -29.95 0.08
N LEU A 112 -5.73 -29.05 -0.90
CA LEU A 112 -6.39 -29.29 -2.18
C LEU A 112 -5.67 -30.36 -3.01
N LYS A 113 -4.35 -30.49 -2.84
CA LYS A 113 -3.50 -31.41 -3.63
C LYS A 113 -3.62 -31.19 -5.14
N ILE A 114 -3.84 -29.95 -5.56
CA ILE A 114 -3.88 -29.53 -6.98
C ILE A 114 -2.59 -28.80 -7.41
N ILE A 115 -1.69 -28.53 -6.46
CA ILE A 115 -0.36 -27.96 -6.70
C ILE A 115 0.70 -29.04 -6.47
N PRO A 116 1.73 -29.14 -7.33
CA PRO A 116 2.85 -30.05 -7.11
C PRO A 116 3.48 -29.88 -5.73
N THR A 117 3.67 -30.98 -5.01
CA THR A 117 4.23 -30.99 -3.65
C THR A 117 5.60 -30.32 -3.58
N GLU A 118 6.41 -30.43 -4.63
CA GLU A 118 7.72 -29.79 -4.73
C GLU A 118 7.64 -28.25 -4.63
N ILE A 119 6.62 -27.63 -5.23
CA ILE A 119 6.43 -26.17 -5.16
C ILE A 119 6.11 -25.77 -3.72
N ILE A 120 5.16 -26.46 -3.08
CA ILE A 120 4.77 -26.20 -1.69
C ILE A 120 5.94 -26.40 -0.74
N PHE A 121 6.68 -27.51 -0.88
CA PHE A 121 7.87 -27.81 -0.09
C PHE A 121 8.95 -26.73 -0.23
N ASN A 122 9.22 -26.27 -1.46
CA ASN A 122 10.20 -25.22 -1.72
C ASN A 122 9.80 -23.89 -1.08
N VAL A 123 8.49 -23.56 -1.03
CA VAL A 123 7.98 -22.36 -0.35
C VAL A 123 8.20 -22.45 1.16
N TYR A 124 7.83 -23.55 1.81
CA TYR A 124 8.07 -23.72 3.25
C TYR A 124 9.56 -23.66 3.59
N ARG A 125 10.41 -24.31 2.79
CA ARG A 125 11.87 -24.24 2.94
C ARG A 125 12.38 -22.81 2.82
N HIS A 126 11.86 -22.04 1.86
CA HIS A 126 12.24 -20.63 1.66
C HIS A 126 11.85 -19.75 2.86
N VAL A 127 10.62 -19.90 3.37
CA VAL A 127 10.14 -19.16 4.55
C VAL A 127 10.96 -19.49 5.80
N ALA A 128 11.28 -20.77 6.01
CA ALA A 128 12.09 -21.22 7.15
C ALA A 128 13.50 -20.61 7.14
N LEU A 129 14.10 -20.38 5.97
CA LEU A 129 15.43 -19.79 5.83
C LEU A 129 15.46 -18.27 6.04
N LEU A 130 14.35 -17.56 5.80
CA LEU A 130 14.28 -16.09 5.83
C LEU A 130 13.71 -15.49 7.13
N SER A 131 13.51 -16.28 8.18
CA SER A 131 13.08 -15.81 9.51
C SER A 131 11.77 -14.99 9.50
N ASN A 132 10.70 -15.50 8.85
CA ASN A 132 9.34 -14.93 8.92
C ASN A 132 9.22 -13.44 8.53
N LEU A 133 9.97 -12.97 7.53
CA LEU A 133 9.65 -11.68 6.91
C LEU A 133 8.25 -11.77 6.27
N ASP A 134 7.32 -10.97 6.79
CA ASP A 134 5.98 -10.78 6.21
C ASP A 134 6.16 -10.21 4.79
N SER A 135 6.19 -11.10 3.81
CA SER A 135 6.41 -10.72 2.41
C SER A 135 5.18 -10.00 1.89
N CYS A 136 5.40 -8.96 1.06
CA CYS A 136 4.31 -8.27 0.39
C CYS A 136 3.53 -9.27 -0.48
N ASP A 137 2.22 -9.38 -0.23
CA ASP A 137 1.29 -10.28 -0.91
C ASP A 137 0.92 -9.82 -2.33
N ILE A 138 1.54 -8.75 -2.83
CA ILE A 138 1.37 -8.21 -4.18
C ILE A 138 2.67 -8.39 -4.96
N ARG A 139 2.58 -8.92 -6.19
CA ARG A 139 3.71 -9.01 -7.14
C ARG A 139 4.03 -7.64 -7.76
N GLY A 140 5.26 -7.52 -8.26
CA GLY A 140 5.81 -6.26 -8.76
C GLY A 140 6.37 -5.40 -7.63
N LYS A 141 6.85 -4.20 -7.98
CA LYS A 141 7.17 -3.19 -6.96
C LYS A 141 5.86 -2.88 -6.25
N PRO A 142 5.77 -3.02 -4.92
CA PRO A 142 4.56 -2.68 -4.20
C PRO A 142 4.18 -1.25 -4.59
N ILE A 143 2.99 -1.05 -5.19
CA ILE A 143 2.32 0.23 -4.95
C ILE A 143 2.21 0.25 -3.42
N ASN A 144 2.80 1.26 -2.77
CA ASN A 144 2.86 1.41 -1.32
C ASN A 144 1.46 1.57 -0.68
N LEU A 145 0.51 0.71 -1.00
CA LEU A 145 -0.89 0.75 -0.60
C LEU A 145 -1.06 0.55 0.91
N SER A 146 -0.14 -0.19 1.55
CA SER A 146 -0.16 -0.47 3.00
C SER A 146 0.74 0.44 3.83
N GLY A 147 1.69 1.16 3.21
CA GLY A 147 2.68 1.99 3.92
C GLY A 147 2.20 3.41 4.24
N TYR A 148 1.25 3.92 3.45
CA TYR A 148 0.68 5.25 3.64
C TYR A 148 -0.44 5.23 4.70
N VAL A 149 -0.02 4.97 5.93
CA VAL A 149 -0.79 5.11 7.16
C VAL A 149 0.07 5.85 8.19
N TRP A 150 -0.57 6.65 9.04
CA TRP A 150 0.06 7.36 10.14
C TRP A 150 0.57 6.40 11.21
N ASP A 151 1.73 6.71 11.78
CA ASP A 151 2.38 5.90 12.82
C ASP A 151 1.98 6.41 14.20
N GLU A 152 1.17 5.63 14.92
CA GLU A 152 0.73 5.96 16.30
C GLU A 152 1.89 6.13 17.28
N LYS A 153 3.04 5.50 17.02
CA LYS A 153 4.24 5.62 17.88
C LYS A 153 5.09 6.85 17.55
N ALA A 154 4.82 7.49 16.42
CA ALA A 154 5.57 8.64 15.91
C ALA A 154 4.59 9.77 15.57
N CYS A 155 3.86 10.16 16.61
CA CYS A 155 2.72 11.05 16.60
C CYS A 155 2.77 11.93 17.84
N GLY A 156 2.40 13.21 17.71
CA GLY A 156 2.29 14.12 18.83
C GLY A 156 1.21 13.69 19.81
N SER A 157 1.44 14.02 21.08
CA SER A 157 0.71 13.44 22.22
C SER A 157 -0.81 13.64 22.24
N LYS A 158 -1.33 14.65 21.52
CA LYS A 158 -2.76 15.01 21.50
C LYS A 158 -3.45 14.65 20.18
N LEU A 159 -2.70 14.31 19.14
CA LEU A 159 -3.26 13.95 17.85
C LEU A 159 -3.95 12.58 17.94
N ILE A 160 -5.07 12.44 17.23
CA ILE A 160 -5.86 11.21 17.22
C ILE A 160 -5.86 10.63 15.81
N ILE A 161 -5.39 9.40 15.69
CA ILE A 161 -5.38 8.64 14.45
C ILE A 161 -6.63 7.74 14.37
N LYS A 162 -7.29 7.69 13.21
CA LYS A 162 -8.53 6.92 12.95
C LYS A 162 -8.49 6.31 11.55
N ASP A 163 -9.53 5.54 11.23
CA ASP A 163 -9.74 4.94 9.91
C ASP A 163 -8.55 4.07 9.48
N ASN A 164 -8.19 3.12 10.35
CA ASN A 164 -7.07 2.19 10.15
C ASN A 164 -5.74 2.90 9.83
N GLY A 165 -5.47 4.02 10.53
CA GLY A 165 -4.24 4.78 10.35
C GLY A 165 -4.28 5.83 9.24
N LYS A 166 -5.37 5.95 8.46
CA LYS A 166 -5.39 6.84 7.29
C LYS A 166 -5.66 8.30 7.63
N ILE A 167 -6.32 8.57 8.75
CA ILE A 167 -6.75 9.92 9.13
C ILE A 167 -6.11 10.30 10.44
N VAL A 168 -5.57 11.51 10.49
CA VAL A 168 -5.17 12.18 11.73
C VAL A 168 -6.02 13.42 11.92
N HIS A 169 -6.46 13.69 13.14
CA HIS A 169 -7.13 14.95 13.48
C HIS A 169 -6.69 15.46 14.85
N ALA A 170 -6.70 16.78 14.98
CA ALA A 170 -6.40 17.48 16.21
C ALA A 170 -7.71 17.79 16.96
N PRO A 171 -7.93 17.23 18.16
CA PRO A 171 -9.14 17.48 18.93
C PRO A 171 -9.15 18.89 19.54
N TYR A 172 -10.32 19.32 20.01
CA TYR A 172 -10.47 20.56 20.79
C TYR A 172 -9.50 20.54 21.99
N GLY A 173 -8.71 21.61 22.16
CA GLY A 173 -7.62 21.70 23.16
C GLY A 173 -6.22 21.38 22.63
N CYS A 174 -6.08 20.93 21.39
CA CYS A 174 -4.80 20.87 20.68
C CYS A 174 -4.50 22.23 20.02
N SER A 175 -4.13 23.23 20.83
CA SER A 175 -3.87 24.61 20.36
C SER A 175 -2.52 24.79 19.68
N ILE A 176 -1.53 23.99 20.07
CA ILE A 176 -0.17 23.99 19.51
C ILE A 176 -0.11 22.93 18.41
N HIS A 177 0.64 23.23 17.35
CA HIS A 177 0.92 22.25 16.30
C HIS A 177 1.66 21.04 16.84
N GLN A 178 1.21 19.89 16.37
CA GLN A 178 1.85 18.62 16.58
C GLN A 178 2.03 17.93 15.23
N ASN A 179 2.98 17.02 15.17
CA ASN A 179 3.34 16.30 13.97
C ASN A 179 2.90 14.84 14.06
N VAL A 180 2.63 14.25 12.91
CA VAL A 180 2.62 12.80 12.76
C VAL A 180 3.33 12.43 11.48
N ARG A 181 4.16 11.39 11.53
CA ARG A 181 4.75 10.81 10.33
C ARG A 181 4.05 9.53 9.93
N ALA A 182 4.15 9.17 8.65
CA ALA A 182 3.70 7.87 8.18
C ALA A 182 4.65 6.75 8.63
N LYS A 183 4.13 5.53 8.67
CA LYS A 183 4.87 4.32 9.07
C LYS A 183 5.94 3.92 8.05
N ILE A 184 5.73 4.24 6.78
CA ILE A 184 6.66 3.94 5.70
C ILE A 184 7.94 4.79 5.77
N SER A 185 9.10 4.14 5.68
CA SER A 185 10.37 4.83 5.44
C SER A 185 10.68 4.95 3.95
N LEU A 186 11.21 6.10 3.57
CA LEU A 186 11.62 6.45 2.21
C LEU A 186 13.16 6.48 2.20
N GLU A 187 13.78 5.36 1.82
CA GLU A 187 15.24 5.17 1.93
C GLU A 187 15.90 4.75 0.60
N SER A 188 15.15 4.12 -0.30
CA SER A 188 15.69 3.70 -1.59
C SER A 188 15.89 4.90 -2.53
N ASN A 189 16.86 4.77 -3.43
CA ASN A 189 17.05 5.70 -4.55
C ASN A 189 15.92 5.49 -5.57
N ASP A 190 14.74 6.01 -5.26
CA ASP A 190 13.53 5.93 -6.08
C ASP A 190 12.74 7.24 -6.01
N ILE A 191 11.69 7.34 -6.80
CA ILE A 191 10.73 8.44 -6.77
C ILE A 191 9.50 7.98 -5.98
N PHE A 192 9.14 8.75 -4.95
CA PHE A 192 7.99 8.47 -4.09
C PHE A 192 6.92 9.54 -4.28
N GLU A 193 5.69 9.09 -4.39
CA GLU A 193 4.51 9.94 -4.53
C GLU A 193 3.40 9.46 -3.59
N TRP A 194 2.78 10.40 -2.88
CA TRP A 194 1.59 10.18 -2.06
C TRP A 194 0.74 11.44 -2.01
N ASP A 195 -0.54 11.24 -1.71
CA ASP A 195 -1.46 12.35 -1.54
C ASP A 195 -1.79 12.53 -0.05
N VAL A 196 -1.93 13.80 0.34
CA VAL A 196 -2.56 14.21 1.59
C VAL A 196 -3.81 15.04 1.26
N ILE A 197 -4.95 14.59 1.75
CA ILE A 197 -6.22 15.30 1.63
C ILE A 197 -6.46 16.10 2.91
N ILE A 198 -6.61 17.42 2.76
CA ILE A 198 -6.93 18.35 3.85
C ILE A 198 -8.44 18.32 4.03
N GLU A 199 -8.96 17.37 4.81
CA GLU A 199 -10.39 17.24 5.07
C GLU A 199 -10.93 18.40 5.93
N LYS A 200 -10.07 18.96 6.80
CA LYS A 200 -10.30 20.22 7.50
C LYS A 200 -8.98 20.95 7.69
N VAL A 201 -8.89 22.21 7.26
CA VAL A 201 -7.71 23.05 7.40
C VAL A 201 -7.63 23.62 8.82
N CYS A 202 -6.41 23.78 9.31
CA CYS A 202 -6.09 24.51 10.54
C CYS A 202 -5.25 25.74 10.21
N CYS A 203 -5.00 26.62 11.17
CA CYS A 203 -4.08 27.73 10.93
C CYS A 203 -2.67 27.16 10.68
N ASN A 204 -2.06 27.45 9.53
CA ASN A 204 -0.77 26.90 9.13
C ASN A 204 -0.82 25.36 9.04
N ALA A 205 -1.62 24.83 8.14
CA ALA A 205 -1.65 23.39 7.85
C ALA A 205 -0.42 23.00 7.02
N TRP A 206 0.37 22.01 7.47
CA TRP A 206 1.62 21.63 6.81
C TRP A 206 1.63 20.20 6.29
N VAL A 207 2.17 20.01 5.09
CA VAL A 207 2.35 18.71 4.42
C VAL A 207 3.76 18.61 3.86
N GLY A 208 4.46 17.48 4.06
CA GLY A 208 5.76 17.27 3.43
C GLY A 208 6.50 16.04 3.95
N VAL A 209 7.80 16.20 4.20
CA VAL A 209 8.68 15.12 4.68
C VAL A 209 9.43 15.50 5.96
N CYS A 210 9.78 14.51 6.78
CA CYS A 210 10.68 14.69 7.92
C CYS A 210 11.75 13.60 8.00
N ALA A 211 12.84 13.92 8.70
CA ALA A 211 13.75 12.92 9.25
C ALA A 211 13.11 12.29 10.52
N SER A 212 13.57 11.09 10.92
CA SER A 212 13.14 10.51 12.21
C SER A 212 14.06 10.86 13.37
N GLU A 213 15.35 11.04 13.11
CA GLU A 213 16.33 11.39 14.14
C GLU A 213 16.17 12.86 14.53
N ASN A 214 16.07 13.13 15.84
CA ASN A 214 15.93 14.48 16.39
C ASN A 214 14.71 15.27 15.85
N PHE A 215 13.64 14.57 15.47
CA PHE A 215 12.38 15.19 15.09
C PHE A 215 11.42 15.18 16.29
N ASP A 216 10.99 16.37 16.70
CA ASP A 216 10.05 16.57 17.80
C ASP A 216 8.62 16.59 17.26
N TYR A 217 7.77 15.72 17.82
CA TYR A 217 6.37 15.57 17.40
C TYR A 217 5.43 16.57 18.09
N ASP A 218 5.88 17.30 19.10
CA ASP A 218 5.08 18.26 19.86
C ASP A 218 5.36 19.73 19.49
N THR A 219 5.98 19.97 18.33
CA THR A 219 6.26 21.31 17.78
C THR A 219 5.90 21.41 16.29
N ILE A 220 6.16 22.55 15.63
CA ILE A 220 5.84 22.75 14.21
C ILE A 220 6.89 22.04 13.33
N ALA A 221 6.49 21.28 12.30
CA ALA A 221 7.47 20.63 11.40
C ALA A 221 8.42 21.63 10.70
N GLY A 222 7.88 22.71 10.11
CA GLY A 222 8.67 23.65 9.28
C GLY A 222 9.67 24.52 10.03
N ILE A 223 9.55 24.65 11.36
CA ILE A 223 10.55 25.38 12.17
C ILE A 223 11.77 24.52 12.48
N GLN A 224 11.62 23.20 12.43
CA GLN A 224 12.68 22.25 12.73
C GLN A 224 13.59 22.06 11.52
N PRO A 225 14.90 21.84 11.73
CA PRO A 225 15.81 21.51 10.63
C PRO A 225 15.51 20.15 10.00
N THR A 226 14.77 19.30 10.72
CA THR A 226 14.40 17.93 10.36
C THR A 226 13.04 17.83 9.66
N GLY A 227 12.37 18.95 9.38
CA GLY A 227 11.10 19.00 8.65
C GLY A 227 11.15 19.89 7.40
N TRP A 228 10.62 19.39 6.29
CA TRP A 228 10.51 20.10 5.01
C TRP A 228 9.06 20.03 4.54
N VAL A 229 8.34 21.15 4.65
CA VAL A 229 6.88 21.16 4.51
C VAL A 229 6.35 22.34 3.70
N LEU A 230 5.26 22.10 2.98
CA LEU A 230 4.42 23.10 2.33
C LEU A 230 3.25 23.46 3.25
N GLY A 231 3.01 24.76 3.44
CA GLY A 231 1.91 25.31 4.22
C GLY A 231 0.71 25.74 3.37
N ASP A 232 -0.47 25.83 3.97
CA ASP A 232 -1.73 26.28 3.34
C ASP A 232 -1.73 27.72 2.83
N TYR A 233 -0.83 28.57 3.34
CA TYR A 233 -0.55 29.89 2.76
C TYR A 233 0.31 29.84 1.48
N GLY A 234 0.66 28.64 1.01
CA GLY A 234 1.44 28.44 -0.20
C GLY A 234 2.92 28.75 -0.05
N HIS A 235 3.48 28.47 1.13
CA HIS A 235 4.88 28.69 1.45
C HIS A 235 5.55 27.39 1.86
N CYS A 236 6.79 27.16 1.42
CA CYS A 236 7.58 26.00 1.83
C CYS A 236 8.55 26.37 2.94
N TYR A 237 8.66 25.56 3.99
CA TYR A 237 9.52 25.83 5.14
C TYR A 237 10.46 24.65 5.46
N ASN A 238 11.70 24.99 5.82
CA ASN A 238 12.65 24.12 6.52
C ASN A 238 13.48 24.94 7.48
N SER A 239 13.71 24.48 8.72
CA SER A 239 14.53 25.19 9.71
C SER A 239 14.13 26.65 9.94
N ASN A 240 12.82 26.95 9.95
CA ASN A 240 12.25 28.29 10.06
C ASN A 240 12.63 29.25 8.91
N ARG A 241 13.14 28.71 7.78
CA ARG A 241 13.42 29.46 6.55
C ARG A 241 12.34 29.13 5.53
N GLY A 242 11.62 30.16 5.10
CA GLY A 242 10.50 30.04 4.17
C GLY A 242 10.87 30.41 2.74
N VAL A 243 10.41 29.63 1.77
CA VAL A 243 10.23 30.04 0.37
C VAL A 243 8.80 30.57 0.24
N ILE A 244 8.68 31.88 0.11
CA ILE A 244 7.41 32.59 0.06
C ILE A 244 6.85 32.56 -1.37
N GLY A 245 5.53 32.40 -1.49
CA GLY A 245 4.83 32.40 -2.77
C GLY A 245 5.13 31.19 -3.65
N TYR A 246 5.37 30.02 -3.06
CA TYR A 246 5.61 28.77 -3.80
C TYR A 246 4.37 28.33 -4.60
N CYS A 247 3.18 28.44 -4.00
CA CYS A 247 1.89 28.24 -4.67
C CYS A 247 0.82 29.19 -4.09
N PRO A 248 -0.38 29.29 -4.69
CA PRO A 248 -1.51 29.98 -4.10
C PRO A 248 -1.98 29.31 -2.81
N LEU A 249 -2.71 30.07 -1.99
CA LEU A 249 -3.33 29.56 -0.76
C LEU A 249 -4.35 28.46 -1.05
N PHE A 250 -4.49 27.52 -0.13
CA PHE A 250 -5.41 26.39 -0.24
C PHE A 250 -6.06 26.04 1.11
N GLY A 251 -7.08 25.16 1.13
CA GLY A 251 -7.87 24.92 2.33
C GLY A 251 -8.63 23.59 2.32
N ASP A 252 -9.83 23.58 2.88
CA ASP A 252 -10.68 22.39 2.99
C ASP A 252 -10.90 21.72 1.62
N GLY A 253 -10.75 20.41 1.58
CA GLY A 253 -10.93 19.58 0.39
C GLY A 253 -9.70 19.53 -0.54
N THR A 254 -8.65 20.30 -0.27
CA THR A 254 -7.44 20.30 -1.10
C THR A 254 -6.72 18.96 -1.04
N ILE A 255 -6.28 18.49 -2.22
CA ILE A 255 -5.37 17.36 -2.37
C ILE A 255 -3.96 17.91 -2.65
N VAL A 256 -3.04 17.62 -1.74
CA VAL A 256 -1.61 17.90 -1.89
C VAL A 256 -0.90 16.60 -2.21
N THR A 257 -0.39 16.44 -3.42
CA THR A 257 0.53 15.36 -3.77
C THR A 257 1.95 15.80 -3.48
N VAL A 258 2.70 15.00 -2.75
CA VAL A 258 4.13 15.20 -2.51
C VAL A 258 4.91 14.35 -3.50
N HIS A 259 5.87 14.95 -4.19
CA HIS A 259 6.78 14.28 -5.12
C HIS A 259 8.19 14.34 -4.56
N LEU A 260 8.70 13.22 -4.06
CA LEU A 260 10.05 13.09 -3.52
C LEU A 260 10.93 12.30 -4.48
N ASP A 261 11.97 12.92 -5.01
CA ASP A 261 12.99 12.24 -5.82
C ASP A 261 14.23 12.00 -4.95
N MET A 262 14.42 10.76 -4.49
CA MET A 262 15.56 10.40 -3.64
C MET A 262 16.86 10.21 -4.43
N ASN A 263 16.80 10.13 -5.77
CA ASN A 263 18.00 10.13 -6.62
C ASN A 263 18.61 11.53 -6.67
N LYS A 264 17.77 12.56 -6.87
CA LYS A 264 18.20 13.96 -6.95
C LYS A 264 18.22 14.68 -5.60
N ARG A 265 17.62 14.08 -4.56
CA ARG A 265 17.36 14.72 -3.27
C ARG A 265 16.53 15.99 -3.43
N THR A 266 15.46 15.92 -4.22
CA THR A 266 14.54 17.04 -4.46
C THR A 266 13.12 16.70 -4.03
N CYS A 267 12.34 17.74 -3.70
CA CYS A 267 10.93 17.61 -3.38
C CYS A 267 10.14 18.67 -4.15
N ALA A 268 8.97 18.29 -4.67
CA ALA A 268 8.01 19.17 -5.32
C ALA A 268 6.59 18.83 -4.85
N PHE A 269 5.63 19.70 -5.13
CA PHE A 269 4.23 19.48 -4.75
C PHE A 269 3.29 19.68 -5.94
N THR A 270 2.21 18.92 -5.96
CA THR A 270 1.03 19.20 -6.78
C THR A 270 -0.11 19.59 -5.84
N VAL A 271 -0.75 20.72 -6.07
CA VAL A 271 -1.91 21.18 -5.30
C VAL A 271 -3.11 21.22 -6.23
N ASN A 272 -4.15 20.43 -5.93
CA ASN A 272 -5.36 20.29 -6.75
C ASN A 272 -5.07 20.07 -8.25
N GLY A 273 -4.12 19.20 -8.56
CA GLY A 273 -3.73 18.84 -9.92
C GLY A 273 -2.75 19.82 -10.61
N THR A 274 -2.44 20.97 -10.01
CA THR A 274 -1.40 21.88 -10.51
C THR A 274 -0.05 21.51 -9.93
N LYS A 275 0.89 21.04 -10.76
CA LYS A 275 2.26 20.70 -10.34
C LYS A 275 3.14 21.95 -10.28
N TYR A 276 3.80 22.15 -9.14
CA TYR A 276 4.75 23.24 -8.89
C TYR A 276 6.20 22.76 -9.07
N PRO A 277 7.16 23.67 -9.34
CA PRO A 277 8.57 23.32 -9.49
C PRO A 277 9.16 22.72 -8.22
N GLU A 278 10.31 22.08 -8.32
CA GLU A 278 11.07 21.62 -7.16
C GLU A 278 11.38 22.78 -6.20
N VAL A 279 11.33 22.53 -4.90
CA VAL A 279 11.68 23.53 -3.88
C VAL A 279 13.19 23.70 -3.86
N SER A 280 13.70 24.62 -4.68
CA SER A 280 15.14 24.84 -4.90
C SER A 280 15.95 25.15 -3.63
N ALA A 281 15.31 25.68 -2.59
CA ALA A 281 15.96 25.96 -1.31
C ALA A 281 16.26 24.71 -0.47
N TRP A 282 15.67 23.56 -0.79
CA TRP A 282 15.85 22.31 -0.04
C TRP A 282 16.96 21.47 -0.69
N ASN A 283 18.20 21.72 -0.28
CA ASN A 283 19.40 21.06 -0.79
C ASN A 283 20.04 20.08 0.23
N ASN A 284 19.35 19.81 1.33
CA ASN A 284 19.84 19.08 2.50
C ASN A 284 18.94 17.90 2.91
N LEU A 285 18.15 17.36 1.97
CA LEU A 285 17.30 16.21 2.25
C LEU A 285 18.15 14.97 2.61
N PRO A 286 17.93 14.34 3.77
CA PRO A 286 18.71 13.19 4.23
C PRO A 286 18.43 11.91 3.42
N SER A 287 19.24 10.88 3.66
CA SER A 287 19.11 9.58 3.00
C SER A 287 17.82 8.84 3.34
N LYS A 288 17.23 9.14 4.50
CA LYS A 288 16.05 8.49 5.06
C LYS A 288 15.03 9.55 5.46
N LEU A 289 13.85 9.47 4.85
CA LEU A 289 12.75 10.41 5.06
C LEU A 289 11.44 9.68 5.31
N TYR A 290 10.45 10.41 5.82
CA TYR A 290 9.10 9.93 6.06
C TYR A 290 8.09 11.00 5.62
N PRO A 291 6.93 10.61 5.07
CA PRO A 291 5.79 11.51 4.93
C PRO A 291 5.42 12.10 6.29
N VAL A 292 5.17 13.40 6.37
CA VAL A 292 4.79 14.08 7.62
C VAL A 292 3.70 15.10 7.37
N VAL A 293 2.86 15.31 8.39
CA VAL A 293 1.98 16.46 8.49
C VAL A 293 2.12 17.13 9.85
N SER A 294 1.92 18.45 9.90
CA SER A 294 1.87 19.24 11.12
C SER A 294 0.54 19.98 11.18
N LEU A 295 -0.21 19.79 12.26
CA LEU A 295 -1.54 20.33 12.44
C LEU A 295 -1.86 20.65 13.90
N ASN A 296 -2.78 21.59 14.10
CA ASN A 296 -3.45 21.86 15.37
C ASN A 296 -4.97 21.88 15.15
N TYR A 297 -5.77 22.11 16.19
CA TYR A 297 -7.23 22.21 16.05
C TYR A 297 -7.62 23.37 15.10
N PRO A 298 -8.56 23.19 14.15
CA PRO A 298 -9.45 22.03 13.92
C PRO A 298 -8.97 21.06 12.82
N GLY A 299 -7.66 20.99 12.57
CA GLY A 299 -7.06 20.27 11.45
C GLY A 299 -7.41 18.78 11.42
N ARG A 300 -7.67 18.28 10.21
CA ARG A 300 -7.94 16.87 9.94
C ARG A 300 -7.45 16.49 8.55
N PHE A 301 -6.42 15.64 8.50
CA PHE A 301 -5.78 15.26 7.24
C PHE A 301 -5.82 13.74 7.03
N ARG A 302 -5.96 13.34 5.77
CA ARG A 302 -5.93 11.95 5.34
C ARG A 302 -4.71 11.71 4.45
N ILE A 303 -4.00 10.62 4.66
CA ILE A 303 -2.96 10.15 3.75
C ILE A 303 -3.48 9.02 2.86
N GLN A 304 -3.04 9.00 1.61
CA GLN A 304 -3.30 7.90 0.70
C GLN A 304 -2.18 7.71 -0.32
N PRO A 305 -2.05 6.51 -0.91
CA PRO A 305 -1.17 6.29 -2.05
C PRO A 305 -1.59 7.16 -3.24
N HIS A 306 -0.61 7.80 -3.89
CA HIS A 306 -0.88 8.54 -5.12
C HIS A 306 -1.30 7.58 -6.24
N ARG A 307 -2.38 7.92 -6.94
CA ARG A 307 -2.83 7.19 -8.12
C ARG A 307 -2.64 8.08 -9.33
N LYS A 308 -1.72 7.70 -10.22
CA LYS A 308 -1.64 8.32 -11.54
C LYS A 308 -2.92 7.96 -12.29
N ASN A 309 -3.70 8.99 -12.63
CA ASN A 309 -4.78 8.86 -13.60
C ASN A 309 -4.19 8.64 -14.99
#